data_AF-M5BXK2-F1
#
_entry.id   AF-M5BXK2-F1
#
_cell.length_a   1.000
_cell.length_b   1.000
_cell.length_c   1.000
_cell.angle_alpha   90.00
_cell.angle_beta   90.00
_cell.angle_gamma   90.00
#
_symmetry.space_group_name_H-M   'P 1'
#
loop_
_entity.id
_entity.type
_entity.pdbx_description
1 polymer ?
#
loop_
_entity_poly.entity_id
_entity_poly.type
_entity_poly.pdbx_seq_one_letter_code
_entity_poly.pdbx_strand_id
1 'polypeptide(L)'
;MANDPEAAKVKEWRHKLQRAFLTKTSPQPDEMAGLDAVFKTVENYDKMTVEYLSYSKIGKVMRKIIQLTAIPADEQYHFRQRAQALVTKWQQLITTSEDGSPSANNNTKEKVASSSGKGVNSTNGGKPKSSKASDKDAPAEPEPAANGVQSNGGAEPMKVDS
;
A
#
# COMPACT_ATOMS: atom_id res chain seq x y z
N MET A 1 5.74 21.46 -11.05
CA MET A 1 5.62 20.11 -10.46
C MET A 1 6.91 19.32 -10.38
N ALA A 2 7.75 19.23 -11.42
CA ALA A 2 8.96 18.38 -11.35
C ALA A 2 10.02 18.86 -10.31
N ASN A 3 10.02 20.16 -9.99
CA ASN A 3 10.86 20.76 -8.94
C ASN A 3 10.13 20.95 -7.59
N ASP A 4 8.87 20.53 -7.49
CA ASP A 4 8.11 20.66 -6.24
C ASP A 4 8.44 19.47 -5.32
N PRO A 5 9.03 19.70 -4.12
CA PRO A 5 9.42 18.61 -3.23
C PRO A 5 8.22 17.79 -2.76
N GLU A 6 7.05 18.41 -2.67
CA GLU A 6 5.77 17.75 -2.33
C GLU A 6 5.36 16.74 -3.42
N ALA A 7 5.41 17.13 -4.69
CA ALA A 7 5.07 16.26 -5.82
C ALA A 7 6.04 15.06 -5.93
N ALA A 8 7.31 15.27 -5.60
CA ALA A 8 8.31 14.19 -5.53
C ALA A 8 7.95 13.16 -4.45
N LYS A 9 7.55 13.60 -3.23
CA LYS A 9 7.11 12.69 -2.15
C LYS A 9 5.90 11.86 -2.57
N VAL A 10 4.88 12.48 -3.16
CA VAL A 10 3.66 11.76 -3.61
C VAL A 10 4.01 10.71 -4.68
N LYS A 11 4.91 11.04 -5.60
CA LYS A 11 5.42 10.10 -6.61
C LYS A 11 6.18 8.94 -5.98
N GLU A 12 6.97 9.18 -4.94
CA GLU A 12 7.69 8.14 -4.21
C GLU A 12 6.75 7.19 -3.48
N TRP A 13 5.76 7.71 -2.75
CA TRP A 13 4.71 6.88 -2.12
C TRP A 13 4.00 6.01 -3.16
N ARG A 14 3.63 6.60 -4.31
CA ARG A 14 3.05 5.89 -5.45
C ARG A 14 3.94 4.77 -5.96
N HIS A 15 5.25 4.97 -6.06
CA HIS A 15 6.19 3.92 -6.46
C HIS A 15 6.32 2.81 -5.42
N LYS A 16 6.40 3.12 -4.12
CA LYS A 16 6.46 2.10 -3.06
C LYS A 16 5.21 1.21 -3.08
N LEU A 17 4.03 1.83 -3.19
CA LEU A 17 2.75 1.11 -3.28
C LEU A 17 2.65 0.27 -4.55
N GLN A 18 3.06 0.82 -5.70
CA GLN A 18 3.06 0.06 -6.94
C GLN A 18 4.05 -1.12 -6.87
N ARG A 19 5.24 -0.95 -6.28
CA ARG A 19 6.21 -2.04 -6.14
C ARG A 19 5.69 -3.14 -5.22
N ALA A 20 5.07 -2.80 -4.10
CA ALA A 20 4.57 -3.79 -3.17
C ALA A 20 3.35 -4.56 -3.68
N PHE A 21 2.36 -3.87 -4.24
CA PHE A 21 1.06 -4.48 -4.53
C PHE A 21 0.85 -4.86 -6.00
N LEU A 22 1.57 -4.21 -6.93
CA LEU A 22 1.39 -4.42 -8.37
C LEU A 22 2.58 -5.14 -9.04
N THR A 23 3.60 -5.53 -8.29
CA THR A 23 4.66 -6.40 -8.83
C THR A 23 4.30 -7.87 -8.63
N LYS A 24 4.91 -8.74 -9.43
CA LYS A 24 4.69 -10.20 -9.37
C LYS A 24 5.32 -10.85 -8.12
N THR A 25 6.02 -10.08 -7.30
CA THR A 25 6.70 -10.57 -6.10
C THR A 25 5.89 -10.18 -4.88
N SER A 26 5.57 -11.16 -4.02
CA SER A 26 4.86 -10.87 -2.78
C SER A 26 5.72 -9.97 -1.89
N PRO A 27 5.18 -8.86 -1.35
CA PRO A 27 5.93 -7.97 -0.49
C PRO A 27 6.39 -8.71 0.77
N GLN A 28 7.62 -8.41 1.21
CA GLN A 28 8.19 -9.00 2.41
C GLN A 28 7.42 -8.53 3.67
N PRO A 29 7.42 -9.29 4.77
CA PRO A 29 6.77 -8.90 6.02
C PRO A 29 7.28 -7.55 6.56
N ASP A 30 8.57 -7.28 6.39
CA ASP A 30 9.19 -6.00 6.78
C ASP A 30 8.65 -4.83 5.95
N GLU A 31 8.42 -5.05 4.65
CA GLU A 31 7.81 -4.04 3.79
C GLU A 31 6.36 -3.75 4.16
N MET A 32 5.60 -4.73 4.69
CA MET A 32 4.19 -4.51 5.09
C MET A 32 4.01 -3.41 6.13
N ALA A 33 4.86 -3.40 7.17
CA ALA A 33 4.85 -2.34 8.17
C ALA A 33 5.24 -0.99 7.56
N GLY A 34 6.20 -1.00 6.62
CA GLY A 34 6.57 0.18 5.84
C GLY A 34 5.42 0.72 4.97
N LEU A 35 4.61 -0.17 4.37
CA LEU A 35 3.46 0.21 3.56
C LEU A 35 2.34 0.83 4.41
N ASP A 36 2.08 0.28 5.60
CA ASP A 36 1.16 0.90 6.56
C ASP A 36 1.57 2.35 6.89
N ALA A 37 2.86 2.56 7.18
CA ALA A 37 3.40 3.89 7.45
C ALA A 37 3.27 4.83 6.24
N VAL A 38 3.49 4.32 5.02
CA VAL A 38 3.27 5.10 3.78
C VAL A 38 1.80 5.46 3.64
N PHE A 39 0.87 4.53 3.86
CA PHE A 39 -0.56 4.84 3.83
C PHE A 39 -0.93 5.90 4.87
N LYS A 40 -0.43 5.81 6.11
CA LYS A 40 -0.67 6.83 7.16
C LYS A 40 -0.16 8.19 6.72
N THR A 41 1.03 8.24 6.14
CA THR A 41 1.62 9.48 5.64
C THR A 41 0.75 10.10 4.56
N VAL A 42 0.22 9.30 3.63
CA VAL A 42 -0.67 9.74 2.56
C VAL A 42 -2.04 10.19 3.10
N GLU A 43 -2.58 9.50 4.11
CA GLU A 43 -3.85 9.86 4.76
C GLU A 43 -3.78 11.16 5.54
N ASN A 44 -2.68 11.38 6.25
CA ASN A 44 -2.40 12.63 6.97
C ASN A 44 -1.94 13.77 6.04
N TYR A 45 -1.72 13.49 4.76
CA TYR A 45 -1.29 14.51 3.81
C TYR A 45 -2.48 15.33 3.33
N ASP A 46 -2.69 16.48 3.98
CA ASP A 46 -3.82 17.38 3.69
C ASP A 46 -3.59 18.28 2.47
N LYS A 47 -2.32 18.51 2.10
CA LYS A 47 -1.93 19.34 0.93
C LYS A 47 -2.08 18.62 -0.41
N MET A 48 -2.99 17.66 -0.50
CA MET A 48 -3.26 16.93 -1.74
C MET A 48 -4.07 17.80 -2.70
N THR A 49 -3.52 18.08 -3.88
CA THR A 49 -4.19 18.86 -4.93
C THR A 49 -4.46 18.00 -6.16
N VAL A 50 -5.41 18.42 -7.01
CA VAL A 50 -5.70 17.75 -8.29
C VAL A 50 -4.45 17.67 -9.18
N GLU A 51 -3.60 18.70 -9.13
CA GLU A 51 -2.37 18.76 -9.91
C GLU A 51 -1.35 17.67 -9.46
N TYR A 52 -1.19 17.48 -8.15
CA TYR A 52 -0.35 16.41 -7.59
C TYR A 52 -0.93 15.01 -7.84
N LEU A 53 -2.25 14.85 -7.76
CA LEU A 53 -2.92 13.59 -8.08
C LEU A 53 -2.74 13.22 -9.55
N SER A 54 -2.89 14.19 -10.45
CA SER A 54 -2.74 14.02 -11.89
C SER A 54 -1.28 13.73 -12.28
N TYR A 55 -0.33 14.42 -11.67
CA TYR A 55 1.10 14.22 -11.90
C TYR A 55 1.60 12.86 -11.40
N SER A 56 1.31 12.53 -10.14
CA SER A 56 1.79 11.28 -9.52
C SER A 56 1.05 10.03 -10.02
N LYS A 57 -0.20 10.18 -10.45
CA LYS A 57 -1.11 9.06 -10.79
C LYS A 57 -1.30 8.08 -9.63
N ILE A 58 -1.17 8.53 -8.38
CA ILE A 58 -1.35 7.69 -7.17
C ILE A 58 -2.77 7.15 -7.04
N GLY A 59 -3.79 7.93 -7.43
CA GLY A 59 -5.18 7.50 -7.44
C GLY A 59 -5.44 6.27 -8.32
N LYS A 60 -4.68 6.10 -9.43
CA LYS A 60 -4.80 4.92 -10.28
C LYS A 60 -4.21 3.67 -9.60
N VAL A 61 -3.10 3.83 -8.87
CA VAL A 61 -2.48 2.74 -8.10
C VAL A 61 -3.42 2.30 -6.98
N MET A 62 -4.02 3.23 -6.24
CA MET A 62 -5.00 2.87 -5.19
C MET A 62 -6.21 2.11 -5.74
N ARG A 63 -6.77 2.52 -6.90
CA ARG A 63 -7.84 1.76 -7.56
C ARG A 63 -7.42 0.33 -7.92
N LYS A 64 -6.17 0.14 -8.36
CA LYS A 64 -5.62 -1.18 -8.67
C LYS A 64 -5.46 -2.04 -7.42
N ILE A 65 -5.01 -1.45 -6.29
CA ILE A 65 -4.93 -2.14 -5.00
C ILE A 65 -6.31 -2.64 -4.58
N ILE A 66 -7.35 -1.78 -4.65
CA ILE A 66 -8.74 -2.18 -4.34
C ILE A 66 -9.23 -3.32 -5.23
N GLN A 67 -8.75 -3.42 -6.47
CA GLN A 67 -9.12 -4.49 -7.40
C GLN A 67 -8.39 -5.82 -7.15
N LEU A 68 -7.34 -5.85 -6.33
CA LEU A 68 -6.62 -7.09 -6.02
C LEU A 68 -7.53 -8.03 -5.21
N THR A 69 -7.72 -9.25 -5.68
CA THR A 69 -8.59 -10.26 -5.06
C THR A 69 -8.02 -10.82 -3.76
N ALA A 70 -6.69 -10.87 -3.65
CA ALA A 70 -5.97 -11.26 -2.45
C ALA A 70 -4.85 -10.25 -2.20
N ILE A 71 -4.93 -9.56 -1.06
CA ILE A 71 -3.87 -8.67 -0.59
C ILE A 71 -3.26 -9.32 0.65
N PRO A 72 -1.96 -9.61 0.66
CA PRO A 72 -1.33 -10.16 1.85
C PRO A 72 -1.44 -9.14 3.01
N ALA A 73 -1.75 -9.63 4.21
CA ALA A 73 -1.93 -8.84 5.44
C ALA A 73 -3.06 -7.78 5.43
N ASP A 74 -4.03 -7.86 4.50
CA ASP A 74 -5.17 -6.94 4.48
C ASP A 74 -6.05 -7.03 5.74
N GLU A 75 -6.25 -8.22 6.30
CA GLU A 75 -7.01 -8.38 7.56
C GLU A 75 -6.39 -7.64 8.75
N GLN A 76 -5.07 -7.41 8.73
CA GLN A 76 -4.39 -6.68 9.81
C GLN A 76 -4.43 -5.17 9.59
N TYR A 77 -4.07 -4.70 8.38
CA TYR A 77 -3.84 -3.28 8.11
C TYR A 77 -4.96 -2.59 7.33
N HIS A 78 -5.96 -3.34 6.87
CA HIS A 78 -7.15 -2.85 6.18
C HIS A 78 -6.81 -2.01 4.94
N PHE A 79 -5.77 -2.42 4.18
CA PHE A 79 -5.23 -1.68 3.04
C PHE A 79 -6.31 -1.37 1.99
N ARG A 80 -7.21 -2.33 1.73
CA ARG A 80 -8.31 -2.16 0.78
C ARG A 80 -9.27 -1.04 1.20
N GLN A 81 -9.67 -1.04 2.47
CA GLN A 81 -10.60 -0.05 3.01
C GLN A 81 -9.98 1.36 2.97
N ARG A 82 -8.71 1.48 3.38
CA ARG A 82 -7.97 2.74 3.39
C ARG A 82 -7.74 3.28 1.98
N ALA A 83 -7.36 2.43 1.04
CA ALA A 83 -7.26 2.79 -0.36
C ALA A 83 -8.59 3.29 -0.93
N GLN A 84 -9.72 2.65 -0.58
CA GLN A 84 -11.05 3.07 -1.01
C GLN A 84 -11.42 4.45 -0.46
N ALA A 85 -11.17 4.71 0.83
CA ALA A 85 -11.43 6.01 1.45
C ALA A 85 -10.62 7.13 0.77
N LEU A 86 -9.34 6.90 0.52
CA LEU A 86 -8.46 7.84 -0.18
C LEU A 86 -8.94 8.13 -1.61
N VAL A 87 -9.25 7.10 -2.39
CA VAL A 87 -9.76 7.26 -3.77
C VAL A 87 -11.05 8.07 -3.77
N THR A 88 -11.95 7.83 -2.81
CA THR A 88 -13.21 8.57 -2.70
C THR A 88 -12.96 10.04 -2.39
N LYS A 89 -12.09 10.35 -1.41
CA LYS A 89 -11.71 11.74 -1.06
C LYS A 89 -11.09 12.47 -2.26
N TRP A 90 -10.17 11.82 -2.97
CA TRP A 90 -9.52 12.41 -4.14
C TRP A 90 -10.44 12.55 -5.33
N GLN A 91 -11.37 11.60 -5.55
CA GLN A 91 -12.37 11.70 -6.62
C GLN A 91 -13.30 12.89 -6.38
N GLN A 92 -13.68 13.14 -5.13
CA GLN A 92 -14.42 14.35 -4.72
C GLN A 92 -13.61 15.62 -4.99
N LEU A 93 -12.31 15.63 -4.66
CA LEU A 93 -11.42 16.77 -4.90
C LEU A 93 -11.31 17.09 -6.40
N ILE A 94 -11.18 16.06 -7.24
CA ILE A 94 -11.13 16.20 -8.71
C ILE A 94 -12.45 16.75 -9.24
N THR A 95 -13.59 16.12 -8.89
CA THR A 95 -14.90 16.59 -9.41
C THR A 95 -15.27 17.98 -8.93
N THR A 96 -14.93 18.36 -7.69
CA THR A 96 -15.14 19.73 -7.17
C THR A 96 -14.28 20.76 -7.89
N SER A 97 -13.10 20.38 -8.37
CA SER A 97 -12.20 21.30 -9.07
C SER A 97 -12.60 21.50 -10.54
N GLU A 98 -13.30 20.51 -11.13
CA GLU A 98 -13.71 20.51 -12.53
C GLU A 98 -15.11 21.12 -12.74
N ASP A 99 -15.98 21.04 -11.72
CA ASP A 99 -17.34 21.56 -11.78
C ASP A 99 -17.68 22.24 -10.45
N GLY A 100 -18.01 23.54 -10.49
CA GLY A 100 -18.35 24.36 -9.33
C GLY A 100 -19.69 24.01 -8.67
N SER A 101 -20.03 22.72 -8.55
CA SER A 101 -21.32 22.25 -8.06
C SER A 101 -21.16 21.27 -6.89
N PRO A 102 -21.66 21.59 -5.67
CA PRO A 102 -21.53 20.72 -4.52
C PRO A 102 -22.52 19.57 -4.60
N SER A 103 -22.08 18.39 -5.02
CA SER A 103 -22.88 17.18 -4.80
C SER A 103 -22.73 16.74 -3.34
N ALA A 104 -23.71 17.18 -2.55
CA ALA A 104 -23.84 16.89 -1.13
C ALA A 104 -23.78 15.39 -0.82
N ASN A 105 -22.99 15.09 0.21
CA ASN A 105 -22.93 13.85 0.96
C ASN A 105 -24.29 13.54 1.60
N ASN A 106 -24.81 12.31 1.41
CA ASN A 106 -25.55 11.66 2.49
C ASN A 106 -25.40 10.13 2.42
N ASN A 107 -24.35 9.62 3.07
CA ASN A 107 -24.30 8.25 3.56
C ASN A 107 -24.90 8.24 4.97
N THR A 108 -26.21 8.01 5.07
CA THR A 108 -26.85 7.61 6.33
C THR A 108 -26.70 6.10 6.48
N LYS A 109 -25.76 5.72 7.33
CA LYS A 109 -25.75 4.41 8.00
C LYS A 109 -26.58 4.54 9.26
N GLU A 110 -27.71 3.82 9.38
CA GLU A 110 -28.28 3.16 10.58
C GLU A 110 -29.44 2.24 10.09
N LYS A 111 -29.29 0.91 10.13
CA LYS A 111 -29.65 -0.03 11.23
C LYS A 111 -31.17 -0.29 11.34
N VAL A 112 -31.48 -1.59 11.44
CA VAL A 112 -32.72 -2.28 11.90
C VAL A 112 -33.65 -2.87 10.83
N ALA A 113 -33.28 -4.05 10.31
CA ALA A 113 -34.24 -5.03 9.82
C ALA A 113 -34.32 -6.16 10.85
N SER A 114 -35.24 -6.05 11.80
CA SER A 114 -35.73 -7.17 12.59
C SER A 114 -37.22 -7.27 12.34
N SER A 115 -37.63 -8.27 11.56
CA SER A 115 -38.99 -8.82 11.55
C SER A 115 -39.00 -10.20 10.90
N SER A 116 -39.25 -11.16 11.77
CA SER A 116 -39.70 -12.55 11.63
C SER A 116 -40.29 -12.99 10.28
N GLY A 117 -39.94 -14.20 9.84
CA GLY A 117 -40.54 -14.84 8.67
C GLY A 117 -40.03 -16.26 8.38
N LYS A 118 -40.29 -17.18 9.32
CA LYS A 118 -40.40 -18.65 9.20
C LYS A 118 -40.25 -19.27 7.78
N GLY A 119 -39.26 -20.15 7.62
CA GLY A 119 -39.16 -21.10 6.50
C GLY A 119 -38.26 -22.28 6.88
N VAL A 120 -38.88 -23.42 7.18
CA VAL A 120 -38.28 -24.71 7.55
C VAL A 120 -37.87 -25.50 6.31
N ASN A 121 -36.98 -26.50 6.51
CA ASN A 121 -36.70 -27.66 5.65
C ASN A 121 -35.59 -27.43 4.60
N SER A 122 -34.56 -28.25 4.41
CA SER A 122 -34.09 -29.48 5.04
C SER A 122 -32.73 -29.88 4.43
N THR A 123 -32.09 -30.82 5.13
CA THR A 123 -31.25 -31.92 4.60
C THR A 123 -29.81 -31.66 4.11
N ASN A 124 -28.91 -32.19 4.95
CA ASN A 124 -27.84 -33.15 4.65
C ASN A 124 -26.56 -32.71 3.91
N GLY A 125 -25.44 -32.93 4.60
CA GLY A 125 -24.32 -33.64 3.98
C GLY A 125 -22.94 -33.26 4.51
N GLY A 126 -22.39 -34.07 5.43
CA GLY A 126 -20.96 -34.36 5.45
C GLY A 126 -20.05 -33.49 6.35
N LYS A 127 -19.87 -33.95 7.59
CA LYS A 127 -18.70 -33.69 8.44
C LYS A 127 -17.75 -34.91 8.29
N PRO A 128 -16.59 -34.98 8.94
CA PRO A 128 -15.32 -34.24 8.81
C PRO A 128 -14.13 -35.19 8.49
N LYS A 129 -12.94 -34.67 8.12
CA LYS A 129 -11.63 -35.22 8.55
C LYS A 129 -10.51 -34.27 8.10
N SER A 130 -9.84 -33.56 8.99
CA SER A 130 -8.81 -34.01 9.95
C SER A 130 -7.44 -34.22 9.29
N SER A 131 -6.50 -33.36 9.73
CA SER A 131 -5.09 -33.59 10.04
C SER A 131 -4.20 -34.34 9.04
N LYS A 132 -3.02 -33.77 8.73
CA LYS A 132 -1.75 -34.18 9.36
C LYS A 132 -0.60 -33.29 8.90
N ALA A 133 0.15 -32.80 9.89
CA ALA A 133 1.49 -32.24 9.78
C ALA A 133 2.54 -33.30 9.42
N SER A 134 3.71 -32.83 8.96
CA SER A 134 5.08 -33.41 9.02
C SER A 134 5.76 -33.23 7.66
N ASP A 135 7.07 -32.97 7.48
CA ASP A 135 8.22 -32.63 8.32
C ASP A 135 9.44 -32.62 7.34
N LYS A 136 10.50 -31.84 7.65
CA LYS A 136 11.84 -31.74 6.99
C LYS A 136 11.91 -31.43 5.48
N ASP A 137 12.63 -30.36 5.12
CA ASP A 137 14.08 -30.47 4.92
C ASP A 137 14.70 -29.06 4.87
N ALA A 138 15.61 -28.80 5.81
CA ALA A 138 16.62 -27.76 5.68
C ALA A 138 17.80 -28.39 4.94
N PRO A 139 18.46 -27.67 4.02
CA PRO A 139 19.78 -27.19 4.41
C PRO A 139 20.22 -25.83 3.82
N ALA A 140 20.99 -25.14 4.66
CA ALA A 140 22.20 -24.38 4.33
C ALA A 140 22.07 -23.03 3.60
N GLU A 141 22.11 -22.00 4.44
CA GLU A 141 22.96 -20.80 4.34
C GLU A 141 24.23 -20.99 3.48
N PRO A 142 24.62 -19.95 2.71
CA PRO A 142 25.87 -19.31 3.08
C PRO A 142 25.74 -17.79 3.23
N GLU A 143 26.22 -17.30 4.37
CA GLU A 143 26.79 -15.96 4.51
C GLU A 143 27.81 -15.69 3.39
N PRO A 144 28.00 -14.44 3.00
CA PRO A 144 29.36 -13.94 3.19
C PRO A 144 29.41 -12.72 4.10
N ALA A 145 30.16 -12.95 5.16
CA ALA A 145 30.72 -12.03 6.11
C ALA A 145 31.15 -10.68 5.53
N ALA A 146 30.95 -9.68 6.37
CA ALA A 146 31.74 -8.47 6.43
C ALA A 146 33.24 -8.77 6.32
N ASN A 147 33.94 -7.99 5.48
CA ASN A 147 35.34 -7.70 5.72
C ASN A 147 35.49 -6.18 5.71
N GLY A 148 35.63 -5.63 6.91
CA GLY A 148 36.12 -4.26 7.09
C GLY A 148 37.64 -4.25 7.11
N VAL A 149 38.18 -3.03 7.05
CA VAL A 149 39.56 -2.66 7.43
C VAL A 149 40.61 -2.99 6.34
N GLN A 150 41.52 -2.10 5.91
CA GLN A 150 42.12 -0.92 6.54
C GLN A 150 42.84 -0.05 5.51
N SER A 151 42.76 1.26 5.73
CA SER A 151 43.79 2.30 5.58
C SER A 151 45.06 2.07 4.74
N ASN A 152 45.27 2.97 3.79
CA ASN A 152 46.49 3.79 3.64
C ASN A 152 46.05 5.07 2.88
N GLY A 153 46.20 6.29 3.37
CA GLY A 153 47.35 6.81 4.08
C GLY A 153 48.34 7.38 3.06
N GLY A 154 48.41 8.70 2.94
CA GLY A 154 49.65 9.37 2.54
C GLY A 154 49.71 10.01 1.15
N ALA A 155 49.71 11.35 1.20
CA ALA A 155 50.62 12.23 0.48
C ALA A 155 50.29 12.65 -0.97
N GLU A 156 49.89 13.93 -1.08
CA GLU A 156 50.39 14.85 -2.11
C GLU A 156 51.90 14.65 -2.36
N PRO A 157 52.38 14.89 -3.59
CA PRO A 157 53.05 16.17 -3.75
C PRO A 157 52.62 16.93 -5.02
N MET A 158 52.27 18.18 -4.74
CA MET A 158 52.43 19.40 -5.52
C MET A 158 53.76 19.46 -6.33
N LYS A 159 53.73 20.27 -7.42
CA LYS A 159 54.83 20.89 -8.21
C LYS A 159 55.28 20.11 -9.44
N VAL A 160 55.64 20.68 -10.58
CA VAL A 160 55.58 22.01 -11.21
C VAL A 160 56.20 21.77 -12.59
N ASP A 161 55.59 22.22 -13.68
CA ASP A 161 56.28 22.30 -14.98
C ASP A 161 55.99 23.66 -15.60
N SER A 162 56.84 24.63 -15.22
CA SER A 162 57.30 25.82 -15.97
C SER A 162 58.11 26.72 -15.03
#